data_AF-A0AAE9MRA7-F1
#
_entry.id   AF-A0AAE9MRA7-F1
#
_cell.length_a   1.000
_cell.length_b   1.000
_cell.length_c   1.000
_cell.angle_alpha   90.00
_cell.angle_beta   90.00
_cell.angle_gamma   90.00
#
_symmetry.space_group_name_H-M   'P 1'
#
loop_
_entity.id
_entity.type
_entity.pdbx_description
1 polymer ?
#
loop_
_entity_poly.entity_id
_entity_poly.type
_entity_poly.pdbx_seq_one_letter_code
_entity_poly.pdbx_strand_id
1 'polypeptide(L)' 'MIHTIHSGSIQMLTDVVVDQAGNLWCANNWNLPQTVMEAKPDPAYSTWGGGSGIVVVYGIAKPAQTPLTGPVSGV' A
#
# COMPACT_ATOMS: atom_id res chain seq x y z
N MET A 1 10.93 7.73 13.65
CA MET A 1 9.60 8.32 13.93
C MET A 1 8.66 7.81 12.85
N ILE A 2 7.62 7.06 13.22
CA ILE A 2 6.58 6.61 12.28
C ILE A 2 5.48 7.68 12.30
N HIS A 3 5.06 8.17 11.14
CA HIS A 3 3.98 9.14 11.05
C HIS A 3 2.65 8.38 11.08
N THR A 4 1.89 8.52 12.17
CA THR A 4 0.56 7.87 12.29
C THR A 4 -0.52 8.84 11.82
N ILE A 5 -1.04 8.61 10.62
CA ILE A 5 -2.17 9.36 10.08
C ILE A 5 -3.47 8.64 10.45
N HIS A 6 -4.41 9.38 11.06
CA HIS A 6 -5.74 8.88 11.44
C HIS A 6 -6.80 9.50 10.52
N SER A 7 -7.38 8.70 9.63
CA SER A 7 -8.55 9.03 8.82
C SER A 7 -9.55 7.89 8.92
N GLY A 8 -10.86 8.14 8.75
CA GLY A 8 -11.87 7.08 8.82
C GLY A 8 -11.68 5.98 7.77
N SER A 9 -11.02 6.32 6.65
CA SER A 9 -10.81 5.43 5.50
C SER A 9 -9.34 5.03 5.31
N ILE A 10 -8.40 5.75 5.94
CA ILE A 10 -6.95 5.56 5.79
C ILE A 10 -6.32 5.56 7.18
N GLN A 11 -5.79 4.41 7.59
CA GLN A 11 -5.17 4.17 8.87
C GLN A 11 -4.01 3.21 8.69
N MET A 12 -2.82 3.70 9.04
CA MET A 12 -1.59 2.91 9.02
C MET A 12 -1.34 2.23 7.66
N LEU A 13 -0.95 3.04 6.67
CA LEU A 13 -0.54 2.54 5.37
C LEU A 13 0.80 1.79 5.46
N THR A 14 0.86 0.60 4.89
CA THR A 14 2.09 -0.19 4.69
C THR A 14 2.69 0.07 3.31
N ASP A 15 1.85 0.24 2.29
CA ASP A 15 2.28 0.48 0.92
C ASP A 15 1.18 1.15 0.08
N VAL A 16 1.57 1.79 -1.03
CA VAL A 16 0.68 2.40 -2.01
C VAL A 16 1.21 2.19 -3.43
N VAL A 17 0.32 1.82 -4.36
CA VAL A 17 0.67 1.67 -5.78
C VAL A 17 -0.45 2.20 -6.68
N VAL A 18 -0.06 2.84 -7.79
CA VAL A 18 -0.99 3.25 -8.85
C VAL A 18 -1.00 2.20 -9.95
N ASP A 19 -2.17 1.69 -10.32
CA ASP A 19 -2.31 0.74 -11.42
C ASP A 19 -2.38 1.42 -12.80
N GLN A 20 -2.37 0.63 -13.87
CA GLN A 20 -2.42 1.14 -15.24
C GLN A 20 -3.76 1.82 -15.60
N ALA A 21 -4.83 1.52 -14.87
CA ALA A 21 -6.13 2.18 -15.03
C ALA A 21 -6.21 3.51 -14.27
N GLY A 22 -5.19 3.84 -13.47
CA GLY A 22 -5.14 5.07 -12.67
C GLY A 22 -5.83 4.96 -11.31
N ASN A 23 -6.05 3.74 -10.81
CA ASN A 23 -6.54 3.54 -9.44
C ASN A 23 -5.36 3.50 -8.47
N LEU A 24 -5.57 4.05 -7.26
CA LEU A 24 -4.62 3.95 -6.17
C LEU A 24 -5.02 2.82 -5.24
N TRP A 25 -4.14 1.83 -5.14
CA TRP A 25 -4.24 0.71 -4.24
C TRP A 25 -3.42 1.01 -2.99
N CYS A 26 -4.10 0.99 -1.85
CA CYS A 26 -3.52 1.29 -0.55
C CYS A 26 -3.56 0.04 0.32
N ALA A 27 -2.40 -0.48 0.70
CA ALA A 27 -2.30 -1.47 1.76
C ALA A 27 -2.50 -0.75 3.09
N ASN A 28 -3.73 -0.81 3.60
CA ASN A 28 -4.22 0.01 4.71
C ASN A 28 -4.49 -0.87 5.92
N ASN A 29 -3.44 -1.50 6.45
CA ASN A 29 -3.66 -2.72 7.20
C ASN A 29 -2.66 -3.08 8.30
N TRP A 30 -1.79 -2.21 8.81
CA TRP A 30 -0.99 -2.61 9.97
C TRP A 30 -1.87 -3.24 11.07
N ASN A 31 -1.49 -4.43 11.55
CA ASN A 31 -2.27 -5.17 12.54
C ASN A 31 -1.57 -5.14 13.91
N LEU A 32 -0.39 -5.75 14.03
CA LEU A 32 0.41 -5.73 15.25
C LEU A 32 1.85 -5.26 14.98
N PRO A 33 2.12 -3.94 14.95
CA PRO A 33 3.41 -3.39 14.55
C PRO A 33 4.62 -3.87 15.35
N GLN A 34 4.43 -4.24 16.62
CA GLN A 34 5.52 -4.76 17.45
C GLN A 34 6.18 -6.00 16.83
N THR A 35 5.41 -6.82 16.11
CA THR A 35 5.88 -8.09 15.55
C THR A 35 6.97 -7.97 14.49
N VAL A 36 7.14 -6.78 13.89
CA VAL A 36 8.21 -6.50 12.91
C VAL A 36 9.22 -5.46 13.39
N MET A 37 8.94 -4.80 14.53
CA MET A 37 9.85 -3.83 15.14
C MET A 37 10.76 -4.49 16.19
N GLU A 38 10.33 -5.61 16.77
CA GLU A 38 11.08 -6.35 17.77
C GLU A 38 12.07 -7.32 17.12
N ALA A 39 13.28 -7.44 17.69
CA ALA A 39 14.28 -8.40 17.22
C ALA A 39 13.86 -9.87 17.46
N LYS A 40 12.95 -10.11 18.42
CA LYS A 40 12.44 -11.44 18.79
C LYS A 40 10.96 -11.33 19.17
N PRO A 41 10.05 -11.22 18.18
CA PRO A 41 8.62 -11.17 18.45
C PRO A 41 8.11 -12.51 18.98
N ASP A 42 6.95 -12.51 19.63
CA ASP A 42 6.24 -13.75 19.99
C ASP A 42 6.03 -14.59 18.72
N PRO A 43 6.52 -15.85 18.66
CA PRO A 43 6.36 -16.72 17.50
C PRO A 43 4.92 -16.86 17.04
N ALA A 44 3.95 -16.80 17.97
CA ALA A 44 2.53 -16.91 17.67
C ALA A 44 2.01 -15.75 16.79
N TYR A 45 2.66 -14.59 16.85
CA TYR A 45 2.26 -13.37 16.14
C TYR A 45 3.30 -12.90 15.13
N SER A 46 4.37 -13.65 14.89
CA SER A 46 5.50 -13.26 14.04
C SER A 46 5.13 -12.82 12.61
N THR A 47 3.96 -13.21 12.11
CA THR A 47 3.44 -12.83 10.77
C THR A 47 2.37 -11.74 10.79
N TRP A 48 2.02 -11.21 11.97
CA TRP A 48 0.90 -10.28 12.16
C TRP A 48 1.29 -8.81 12.04
N GLY A 49 2.46 -8.49 11.49
CA GLY A 49 2.89 -7.10 11.31
C GLY A 49 1.98 -6.35 10.35
N GLY A 50 1.84 -6.88 9.14
CA GLY A 50 0.81 -6.44 8.21
C GLY A 50 -0.55 -7.04 8.55
N GLY A 51 -1.59 -6.51 7.94
CA GLY A 51 -2.95 -7.02 8.08
C GLY A 51 -3.56 -7.32 6.73
N SER A 52 -4.90 -7.45 6.70
CA SER A 52 -5.60 -8.11 5.58
C SER A 52 -6.48 -7.16 4.75
N GLY A 53 -6.41 -5.85 5.02
CA GLY A 53 -7.22 -4.84 4.34
C GLY A 53 -6.52 -4.20 3.15
N ILE A 54 -7.27 -3.95 2.08
CA ILE A 54 -6.86 -3.08 0.96
C ILE A 54 -7.95 -2.03 0.77
N VAL A 55 -7.55 -0.78 0.57
CA VAL A 55 -8.43 0.30 0.15
C VAL A 55 -8.06 0.69 -1.27
N VAL A 56 -9.07 0.82 -2.15
CA VAL A 56 -8.85 1.23 -3.54
C VAL A 56 -9.57 2.54 -3.79
N VAL A 57 -8.82 3.55 -4.25
CA VAL A 57 -9.37 4.83 -4.72
C VAL A 57 -9.38 4.78 -6.25
N TYR A 58 -10.57 4.73 -6.84
CA TYR A 58 -10.74 4.62 -8.28
C TYR A 58 -10.50 5.95 -9.01
N GLY A 59 -9.79 5.90 -10.13
CA GLY A 59 -9.67 7.03 -11.07
C GLY A 59 -8.92 8.26 -10.55
N ILE A 60 -7.98 8.10 -9.61
CA ILE A 60 -7.22 9.21 -9.05
C ILE A 60 -6.13 9.74 -10.02
N ALA A 61 -5.66 8.89 -10.93
CA ALA A 61 -4.65 9.23 -11.95
C ALA A 61 -5.16 8.95 -13.36
N LYS A 62 -4.52 9.55 -14.38
CA LYS A 62 -4.81 9.25 -15.79
C LYS A 62 -4.29 7.82 -16.12
N PRO A 63 -5.06 7.00 -16.86
CA PRO A 63 -4.59 5.70 -17.32
C PRO A 63 -3.27 5.79 -18.09
N ALA A 64 -2.40 4.81 -17.87
CA ALA A 64 -1.12 4.70 -18.55
C ALA A 64 -1.32 4.67 -20.08
N GLN A 65 -0.51 5.42 -20.81
CA GLN A 65 -0.52 5.41 -22.28
C GLN A 65 0.42 4.33 -22.80
N THR A 66 0.17 3.84 -24.01
CA THR A 66 1.05 2.87 -24.65
C THR A 66 2.36 3.52 -25.14
N PRO A 67 3.48 2.79 -25.16
CA PRO A 67 3.66 1.44 -24.63
C PRO A 67 3.80 1.45 -23.09
N LEU A 68 3.20 0.45 -22.42
CA LEU A 68 3.21 0.33 -20.95
C LEU A 68 4.63 0.14 -20.37
N THR A 69 5.54 -0.39 -21.19
CA THR A 69 6.97 -0.54 -20.90
C THR A 69 7.76 -0.26 -22.17
N GLY A 70 8.83 0.54 -22.08
CA GLY A 70 9.69 0.87 -23.23
C GLY A 70 9.46 2.27 -23.81
N PRO A 71 10.25 2.67 -24.83
CA PRO A 71 10.20 4.03 -25.36
C PRO A 71 8.87 4.30 -26.08
N VAL A 72 8.26 5.43 -25.77
CA VAL A 72 7.11 5.97 -26.49
C VAL A 72 7.58 6.39 -27.88
N SER A 73 7.17 5.67 -28.92
CA SER A 73 7.32 6.15 -30.30
C SER A 73 6.21 7.16 -30.54
N GLY A 74 6.53 8.45 -30.41
CA GLY A 74 5.62 9.52 -30.76
C GLY A 74 5.24 9.43 -32.24
N VAL A 75 3.94 9.58 -32.51
CA VAL A 75 3.43 10.07 -33.79
C VAL A 75 3.19 11.56 -33.63
#